data_AF-U5QG56-F1
#
_entry.id   AF-U5QG56-F1
#
_cell.length_a   1.000
_cell.length_b   1.000
_cell.length_c   1.000
_cell.angle_alpha   90.00
_cell.angle_beta   90.00
_cell.angle_gamma   90.00
#
_symmetry.space_group_name_H-M   'P 1'
#
loop_
_entity.id
_entity.type
_entity.pdbx_description
1 polymer ?
#
loop_
_entity_poly.entity_id
_entity_poly.type
_entity_poly.pdbx_seq_one_letter_code
_entity_poly.pdbx_strand_id
1 'polypeptide(L)'
;MATDGFEKTSIFWQFDRLQQRLWEGFESALTAMGGPAGDLGWLGTLIQIVFWAALIAVGLLLTRWISRRLRPVAPRPFEKTASPTASEVRSWQDRAGALARDGRWAEACRALYRAMVQLLAERRVAPALPGITAGEYRQILSERHQPAEAEALIAIHEAIVFGEQPADAESYARCAQSYRDLEGTP
;
A
#
# COMPACT_ATOMS: atom_id res chain seq x y z
N MET A 1 15.91 19.17 36.24
CA MET A 1 14.95 19.71 35.25
C MET A 1 15.08 18.87 34.00
N ALA A 2 13.94 18.36 33.50
CA ALA A 2 13.84 17.15 32.69
C ALA A 2 14.06 17.36 31.19
N THR A 3 14.88 16.51 30.58
CA THR A 3 14.84 16.13 29.16
C THR A 3 15.27 14.66 29.03
N ASP A 4 14.44 13.75 29.55
CA ASP A 4 14.46 12.32 29.23
C ASP A 4 13.10 12.01 28.63
N GLY A 5 13.06 11.48 27.40
CA GLY A 5 11.78 11.11 26.77
C GLY A 5 11.74 10.98 25.25
N PHE A 6 12.85 11.04 24.52
CA PHE A 6 12.90 10.58 23.13
C PHE A 6 13.29 9.08 23.10
N GLU A 7 12.45 8.21 23.68
CA GLU A 7 12.63 6.76 23.59
C GLU A 7 12.04 6.18 22.28
N LYS A 8 12.94 5.67 21.43
CA LYS A 8 12.94 4.29 20.89
C LYS A 8 11.82 3.78 19.96
N THR A 9 11.48 4.50 18.91
CA THR A 9 10.98 3.86 17.65
C THR A 9 11.48 4.62 16.43
N SER A 10 12.80 4.68 16.27
CA SER A 10 13.44 5.30 15.12
C SER A 10 13.30 4.39 13.89
N ILE A 11 12.25 4.65 13.11
CA ILE A 11 12.05 4.18 11.72
C ILE A 11 13.32 4.35 10.88
N PHE A 12 14.13 5.38 11.20
CA PHE A 12 15.45 5.63 10.64
C PHE A 12 16.46 4.47 10.78
N TRP A 13 16.41 3.66 11.84
CA TRP A 13 17.32 2.52 11.99
C TRP A 13 16.86 1.26 11.25
N GLN A 14 15.54 1.10 11.08
CA GLN A 14 15.01 0.04 10.22
C GLN A 14 15.30 0.31 8.74
N PHE A 15 15.26 1.58 8.33
CA PHE A 15 15.66 2.01 7.00
C PHE A 15 17.15 1.76 6.72
N ASP A 16 18.02 2.04 7.70
CA ASP A 16 19.46 1.80 7.61
C ASP A 16 19.77 0.30 7.35
N ARG A 17 19.09 -0.60 8.08
CA ARG A 17 19.23 -2.06 7.89
C ARG A 17 18.68 -2.57 6.56
N LEU A 18 17.61 -1.96 6.05
CA LEU A 18 17.04 -2.31 4.75
C LEU A 18 17.97 -1.85 3.62
N GLN A 19 18.51 -0.63 3.73
CA GLN A 19 19.46 -0.07 2.77
C GLN A 19 20.76 -0.88 2.71
N GLN A 20 21.29 -1.33 3.86
CA GLN A 20 22.49 -2.18 3.91
C GLN A 20 22.27 -3.52 3.17
N ARG A 21 21.15 -4.21 3.42
CA ARG A 21 20.83 -5.47 2.72
C ARG A 21 20.60 -5.29 1.22
N LEU A 22 19.98 -4.18 0.83
CA LEU A 22 19.78 -3.82 -0.57
C LEU A 22 21.11 -3.49 -1.27
N TRP A 23 22.02 -2.80 -0.56
CA TRP A 23 23.33 -2.42 -1.10
C TRP A 23 24.23 -3.64 -1.31
N GLU A 24 24.29 -4.56 -0.34
CA GLU A 24 25.04 -5.82 -0.46
C GLU A 24 24.51 -6.69 -1.62
N GLY A 25 23.18 -6.77 -1.78
CA GLY A 25 22.55 -7.47 -2.90
C GLY A 25 22.79 -6.79 -4.24
N PHE A 26 22.79 -5.46 -4.27
CA PHE A 26 23.04 -4.65 -5.47
C PHE A 26 24.49 -4.72 -5.93
N GLU A 27 25.46 -4.62 -5.00
CA GLU A 27 26.88 -4.83 -5.29
C GLU A 27 27.12 -6.26 -5.76
N SER A 28 26.54 -7.27 -5.10
CA SER A 28 26.64 -8.67 -5.55
C SER A 28 26.05 -8.87 -6.95
N ALA A 29 24.92 -8.23 -7.25
CA ALA A 29 24.29 -8.28 -8.57
C ALA A 29 25.10 -7.52 -9.63
N LEU A 30 25.66 -6.35 -9.31
CA LEU A 30 26.54 -5.58 -10.20
C LEU A 30 27.87 -6.31 -10.44
N THR A 31 28.43 -6.96 -9.42
CA THR A 31 29.67 -7.73 -9.53
C THR A 31 29.43 -9.03 -10.29
N ALA A 32 28.26 -9.65 -10.13
CA ALA A 32 27.82 -10.76 -10.98
C ALA A 32 27.54 -10.33 -12.43
N MET A 33 27.16 -9.05 -12.64
CA MET A 33 26.95 -8.44 -13.95
C MET A 33 28.26 -7.98 -14.62
N GLY A 34 29.28 -7.64 -13.83
CA GLY A 34 30.59 -7.14 -14.26
C GLY A 34 31.76 -8.12 -14.13
N GLY A 35 31.53 -9.31 -13.60
CA GLY A 35 32.52 -10.38 -13.53
C GLY A 35 32.93 -10.81 -14.94
N PRO A 36 34.19 -11.24 -15.16
CA PRO A 36 34.66 -11.59 -16.48
C PRO A 36 33.78 -12.71 -17.03
N ALA A 37 32.94 -12.37 -18.01
CA ALA A 37 32.20 -13.30 -18.85
C ALA A 37 33.15 -14.08 -19.79
N GLY A 38 34.32 -14.47 -19.27
CA GLY A 38 35.49 -14.85 -20.04
C GLY A 38 35.94 -16.30 -19.90
N ASP A 39 35.48 -17.08 -18.92
CA ASP A 39 36.00 -18.46 -18.75
C ASP A 39 34.99 -19.50 -18.22
N LEU A 40 33.71 -19.33 -18.54
CA LEU A 40 32.66 -20.35 -18.30
C LEU A 40 31.80 -20.61 -19.55
N GLY A 41 32.29 -20.21 -20.74
CA GLY A 41 31.78 -20.54 -22.07
C GLY A 41 30.25 -20.60 -22.19
N TRP A 42 29.71 -21.82 -22.12
CA TRP A 42 28.28 -22.10 -22.32
C TRP A 42 27.42 -21.95 -21.04
N LEU A 43 28.01 -22.15 -19.85
CA LEU A 43 27.31 -22.04 -18.57
C LEU A 43 26.97 -20.59 -18.23
N GLY A 44 27.89 -19.65 -18.52
CA GLY A 44 27.64 -18.23 -18.36
C GLY A 44 26.50 -17.75 -19.25
N THR A 45 26.48 -18.17 -20.52
CA THR A 45 25.38 -17.89 -21.45
C THR A 45 24.06 -18.50 -20.99
N LEU A 46 24.07 -19.73 -20.46
CA LEU A 46 22.86 -20.38 -19.94
C LEU A 46 22.27 -19.60 -18.75
N ILE A 47 23.12 -19.18 -17.80
CA ILE A 47 22.71 -18.39 -16.63
C ILE A 47 22.15 -17.05 -17.07
N GLN A 48 22.78 -16.38 -18.04
CA GLN A 48 22.29 -15.12 -18.59
C GLN A 48 20.92 -15.27 -19.26
N ILE A 49 20.71 -16.34 -20.05
CA ILE A 49 19.42 -16.64 -20.69
C ILE A 49 18.34 -16.91 -19.63
N VAL A 50 18.64 -17.73 -18.62
CA VAL A 50 17.72 -18.05 -17.53
C VAL A 50 17.36 -16.78 -16.74
N PHE A 51 18.32 -15.89 -16.50
CA PHE A 51 18.08 -14.62 -15.84
C PHE A 51 17.12 -13.71 -16.64
N TRP A 52 17.35 -13.54 -17.94
CA TRP A 52 16.45 -12.76 -18.80
C TRP A 52 15.05 -13.39 -18.90
N ALA A 53 14.98 -14.72 -19.00
CA ALA A 53 13.70 -15.45 -18.99
C ALA A 53 12.94 -15.25 -17.68
N ALA A 54 13.64 -15.26 -16.54
CA ALA A 54 13.06 -14.99 -15.23
C ALA A 54 12.55 -13.55 -15.11
N LEU A 55 13.33 -12.56 -15.56
CA LEU A 55 12.89 -11.15 -15.58
C LEU A 55 11.65 -10.94 -16.44
N ILE A 56 11.60 -11.54 -17.63
CA ILE A 56 10.43 -11.47 -18.52
C ILE A 56 9.22 -12.15 -17.86
N ALA A 57 9.40 -13.33 -17.26
CA ALA A 57 8.33 -14.04 -16.58
C ALA A 57 7.76 -13.24 -15.40
N VAL A 58 8.63 -12.64 -14.58
CA VAL A 58 8.23 -11.75 -13.48
C VAL A 58 7.50 -10.52 -14.02
N GLY A 59 8.02 -9.87 -15.06
CA GLY A 59 7.37 -8.72 -15.69
C GLY A 59 5.98 -9.05 -16.25
N LEU A 60 5.82 -10.21 -16.88
CA LEU A 60 4.54 -10.70 -17.40
C LEU A 60 3.55 -11.02 -16.28
N LEU A 61 4.01 -11.67 -15.21
CA LEU A 61 3.20 -11.95 -14.02
C LEU A 61 2.73 -10.66 -13.36
N LEU A 62 3.62 -9.68 -13.21
CA LEU A 62 3.30 -8.37 -12.66
C LEU A 62 2.29 -7.64 -13.54
N THR A 63 2.51 -7.61 -14.86
CA THR A 63 1.59 -7.00 -15.83
C THR A 63 0.21 -7.68 -15.80
N ARG A 64 0.17 -9.01 -15.69
CA ARG A 64 -1.06 -9.80 -15.59
C ARG A 64 -1.79 -9.56 -14.26
N TRP A 65 -1.06 -9.38 -13.17
CA TRP A 65 -1.62 -9.07 -11.86
C TRP A 65 -2.17 -7.64 -11.81
N ILE A 66 -1.43 -6.68 -12.35
CA ILE A 66 -1.84 -5.27 -12.49
C ILE A 66 -3.08 -5.17 -13.39
N SER A 67 -3.07 -5.78 -14.57
CA SER A 67 -4.22 -5.76 -15.50
C SER A 67 -5.47 -6.44 -14.95
N ARG A 68 -5.33 -7.49 -14.13
CA ARG A 68 -6.48 -8.10 -13.44
C ARG A 68 -7.04 -7.22 -12.32
N ARG A 69 -6.21 -6.39 -11.69
CA ARG A 69 -6.62 -5.43 -10.66
C ARG A 69 -7.16 -4.12 -11.25
N LEU A 70 -6.69 -3.75 -12.44
CA LEU A 70 -7.21 -2.66 -13.26
C LEU A 70 -8.30 -3.23 -14.18
N ARG A 71 -9.51 -3.44 -13.66
CA ARG A 71 -10.68 -3.48 -14.57
C ARG A 71 -10.64 -2.16 -15.36
N PRO A 72 -10.68 -2.18 -16.70
CA PRO A 72 -10.80 -0.95 -17.47
C PRO A 72 -12.14 -0.33 -17.08
N VAL A 73 -12.09 0.68 -16.21
CA VAL A 73 -13.21 1.59 -16.02
C VAL A 73 -13.29 2.34 -17.34
N ALA A 74 -14.35 2.07 -18.11
CA ALA A 74 -14.62 2.81 -19.34
C ALA A 74 -14.44 4.31 -19.07
N PRO A 75 -13.80 5.07 -19.96
CA PRO A 75 -13.61 6.50 -19.77
C PRO A 75 -14.98 7.15 -19.69
N ARG A 76 -15.44 7.41 -18.46
CA ARG A 76 -16.59 8.28 -18.25
C ARG A 76 -16.11 9.69 -18.60
N PRO A 77 -16.87 10.45 -19.41
CA PRO A 77 -16.56 11.85 -19.67
C PRO A 77 -16.30 12.56 -18.35
N PHE A 78 -15.28 13.42 -18.34
CA PHE A 78 -14.88 14.23 -17.20
C PHE A 78 -16.00 15.24 -16.88
N GLU A 79 -17.05 14.76 -16.21
CA GLU A 79 -17.95 15.61 -15.46
C GLU A 79 -17.21 16.01 -14.20
N LYS A 80 -16.97 17.32 -14.08
CA LYS A 80 -16.59 18.05 -12.88
C LYS A 80 -17.09 17.29 -11.65
N THR A 81 -16.19 16.54 -11.02
CA THR A 81 -16.53 15.45 -10.09
C THR A 81 -17.54 15.97 -9.08
N ALA A 82 -18.79 15.52 -9.21
CA ALA A 82 -19.74 15.66 -8.13
C ALA A 82 -19.06 15.08 -6.90
N SER A 83 -19.01 15.85 -5.82
CA SER A 83 -18.52 15.34 -4.54
C SER A 83 -19.19 13.98 -4.31
N PRO A 84 -18.42 12.90 -4.07
CA PRO A 84 -19.00 11.62 -3.65
C PRO A 84 -20.03 11.93 -2.55
N THR A 85 -21.26 11.47 -2.75
CA THR A 85 -22.35 11.77 -1.82
C THR A 85 -22.22 10.84 -0.62
N ALA A 86 -22.63 11.25 0.59
CA ALA A 86 -22.61 10.45 1.82
C ALA A 86 -23.22 9.02 1.68
N SER A 87 -24.07 8.81 0.66
CA SER A 87 -24.58 7.50 0.24
C SER A 87 -23.49 6.50 -0.18
N GLU A 88 -22.40 6.96 -0.79
CA GLU A 88 -21.30 6.11 -1.25
C GLU A 88 -20.44 5.63 -0.09
N VAL A 89 -20.15 6.49 0.88
CA VAL A 89 -19.41 6.14 2.11
C VAL A 89 -20.13 5.05 2.89
N ARG A 90 -21.44 5.22 3.13
CA ARG A 90 -22.29 4.21 3.80
C ARG A 90 -22.28 2.88 3.06
N SER A 91 -22.27 2.92 1.73
CA SER A 91 -22.22 1.70 0.90
C SER A 91 -20.92 0.89 1.09
N TRP A 92 -19.80 1.53 1.44
CA TRP A 92 -18.54 0.82 1.70
C TRP A 92 -18.48 0.22 3.08
N GLN A 93 -19.07 0.87 4.08
CA GLN A 93 -19.20 0.30 5.43
C GLN A 93 -20.07 -0.96 5.42
N ASP A 94 -21.22 -0.91 4.75
CA ASP A 94 -22.11 -2.06 4.62
C ASP A 94 -21.41 -3.23 3.92
N ARG A 95 -20.65 -2.94 2.85
CA ARG A 95 -19.81 -3.94 2.17
C ARG A 95 -18.72 -4.50 3.08
N ALA A 96 -18.06 -3.67 3.88
CA ALA A 96 -17.05 -4.11 4.82
C ALA A 96 -17.64 -5.08 5.84
N GLY A 97 -18.82 -4.77 6.39
CA GLY A 97 -19.52 -5.65 7.33
C GLY A 97 -19.95 -6.98 6.71
N ALA A 98 -20.40 -6.98 5.44
CA ALA A 98 -20.72 -8.20 4.72
C ALA A 98 -19.48 -9.09 4.50
N LEU A 99 -18.37 -8.50 4.03
CA LEU A 99 -17.11 -9.21 3.79
C LEU A 99 -16.52 -9.79 5.07
N ALA A 100 -16.63 -9.07 6.19
CA ALA A 100 -16.20 -9.53 7.50
C ALA A 100 -17.01 -10.75 7.97
N ARG A 101 -18.33 -10.76 7.77
CA ARG A 101 -19.18 -11.92 8.09
C ARG A 101 -18.82 -13.17 7.29
N ASP A 102 -18.34 -12.99 6.06
CA ASP A 102 -17.87 -14.07 5.20
C ASP A 102 -16.40 -14.48 5.49
N GLY A 103 -15.77 -13.93 6.53
CA GLY A 103 -14.37 -14.20 6.89
C GLY A 103 -13.33 -13.59 5.94
N ARG A 104 -13.75 -12.68 5.04
CA ARG A 104 -12.89 -12.02 4.05
C ARG A 104 -12.30 -10.73 4.61
N TRP A 105 -11.50 -10.86 5.67
CA TRP A 105 -10.98 -9.75 6.48
C TRP A 105 -10.17 -8.73 5.67
N ALA A 106 -9.26 -9.18 4.79
CA ALA A 106 -8.44 -8.29 3.97
C ALA A 106 -9.28 -7.38 3.06
N GLU A 107 -10.36 -7.93 2.50
CA GLU A 107 -11.26 -7.18 1.63
C GLU A 107 -12.16 -6.25 2.43
N ALA A 108 -12.56 -6.65 3.63
CA ALA A 108 -13.30 -5.81 4.56
C ALA A 108 -12.47 -4.57 4.98
N CYS A 109 -11.20 -4.76 5.34
CA CYS A 109 -10.27 -3.66 5.62
C CYS A 109 -10.08 -2.74 4.40
N ARG A 110 -9.98 -3.31 3.19
CA ARG A 110 -9.87 -2.52 1.97
C ARG A 110 -11.14 -1.70 1.68
N ALA A 111 -12.31 -2.23 2.00
CA ALA A 111 -13.56 -1.48 1.88
C ALA A 111 -13.60 -0.30 2.88
N LEU A 112 -13.14 -0.49 4.11
CA LEU A 112 -13.01 0.60 5.10
C LEU A 112 -11.98 1.65 4.67
N TYR A 113 -10.85 1.25 4.09
CA TYR A 113 -9.89 2.19 3.51
C TYR A 113 -10.53 3.06 2.40
N ARG A 114 -11.38 2.48 1.54
CA ARG A 114 -12.11 3.25 0.51
C ARG A 114 -13.13 4.21 1.12
N ALA A 115 -13.84 3.79 2.16
CA ALA A 115 -14.75 4.65 2.90
C ALA A 115 -14.01 5.86 3.49
N MET A 116 -12.82 5.64 4.08
CA MET A 116 -11.96 6.71 4.61
C MET A 116 -11.52 7.69 3.52
N VAL A 117 -11.01 7.20 2.39
CA VAL A 117 -10.59 8.06 1.27
C VAL A 117 -11.74 8.96 0.81
N GLN A 118 -12.96 8.41 0.74
CA GLN A 118 -14.14 9.19 0.36
C GLN A 118 -14.55 10.19 1.44
N LEU A 119 -14.51 9.81 2.72
CA LEU A 119 -14.77 10.71 3.84
C LEU A 119 -13.81 11.91 3.84
N LEU A 120 -12.51 11.67 3.61
CA LEU A 120 -11.51 12.73 3.49
C LEU A 120 -11.77 13.66 2.30
N ALA A 121 -12.29 13.12 1.20
CA ALA A 121 -12.69 13.92 0.04
C ALA A 121 -13.94 14.75 0.31
N GLU A 122 -14.94 14.19 0.99
CA GLU A 122 -16.15 14.91 1.43
C GLU A 122 -15.79 16.07 2.37
N ARG A 123 -14.86 15.86 3.29
CA ARG A 123 -14.33 16.88 4.20
C ARG A 123 -13.36 17.87 3.51
N ARG A 124 -13.10 17.72 2.21
CA ARG A 124 -12.12 18.51 1.43
C ARG A 124 -10.71 18.52 2.03
N VAL A 125 -10.37 17.46 2.75
CA VAL A 125 -9.05 17.24 3.35
C VAL A 125 -8.08 16.71 2.29
N ALA A 126 -8.47 15.64 1.58
CA ALA A 126 -7.64 15.03 0.55
C ALA A 126 -8.52 14.57 -0.62
N PRO A 127 -8.09 14.76 -1.89
CA PRO A 127 -8.91 14.40 -3.04
C PRO A 127 -8.91 12.89 -3.29
N ALA A 128 -10.09 12.30 -3.56
CA ALA A 128 -10.25 10.90 -3.94
C ALA A 128 -9.89 10.65 -5.42
N LEU A 129 -8.63 10.85 -5.79
CA LEU A 129 -8.15 10.70 -7.18
C LEU A 129 -7.58 9.31 -7.48
N PRO A 130 -7.90 8.71 -8.64
CA PRO A 130 -7.21 7.52 -9.10
C PRO A 130 -5.75 7.87 -9.39
N GLY A 131 -4.82 7.14 -8.76
CA GLY A 131 -3.37 7.35 -8.91
C GLY A 131 -2.68 7.88 -7.66
N ILE A 132 -3.43 8.41 -6.68
CA ILE A 132 -2.85 8.73 -5.38
C ILE A 132 -2.56 7.44 -4.60
N THR A 133 -1.33 7.34 -4.13
CA THR A 133 -0.81 6.25 -3.31
C THR A 133 -1.08 6.48 -1.82
N ALA A 134 -1.02 5.40 -1.04
CA ALA A 134 -1.15 5.46 0.42
C ALA A 134 -0.10 6.37 1.08
N GLY A 135 1.14 6.38 0.56
CA GLY A 135 2.20 7.27 1.01
C GLY A 135 1.90 8.75 0.77
N GLU A 136 1.33 9.10 -0.39
CA GLU A 136 0.93 10.47 -0.70
C GLU A 136 -0.23 10.95 0.17
N TYR A 137 -1.21 10.08 0.50
CA TYR A 137 -2.24 10.42 1.48
C TYR A 137 -1.63 10.73 2.85
N ARG A 138 -0.66 9.95 3.30
CA ARG A 138 0.02 10.18 4.59
C ARG A 138 0.70 11.55 4.62
N GLN A 139 1.37 11.94 3.53
CA GLN A 139 1.96 13.28 3.42
C GLN A 139 0.88 14.38 3.51
N ILE A 140 -0.20 14.28 2.74
CA ILE A 140 -1.30 15.26 2.77
C ILE A 140 -1.92 15.37 4.17
N LEU A 141 -2.12 14.25 4.86
CA LEU A 141 -2.68 14.22 6.20
C LEU A 141 -1.74 14.88 7.22
N SER A 142 -0.43 14.63 7.10
CA SER A 142 0.58 15.26 7.96
C SER A 142 0.62 16.79 7.81
N GLU A 143 0.56 17.29 6.57
CA GLU A 143 0.54 18.72 6.28
C GLU A 143 -0.72 19.40 6.84
N ARG A 144 -1.84 18.67 6.85
CA ARG A 144 -3.16 19.17 7.27
C ARG A 144 -3.49 18.89 8.74
N HIS A 145 -2.52 18.39 9.52
CA HIS A 145 -2.69 18.06 10.95
C HIS A 145 -3.93 17.21 11.21
N GLN A 146 -4.16 16.24 10.33
CA GLN A 146 -5.33 15.38 10.38
C GLN A 146 -5.19 14.29 11.43
N PRO A 147 -6.31 13.71 11.90
CA PRO A 147 -6.31 12.91 13.10
C PRO A 147 -5.66 11.53 12.81
N ALA A 148 -4.94 10.99 13.81
CA ALA A 148 -4.06 9.82 13.71
C ALA A 148 -4.78 8.53 13.26
N GLU A 149 -6.10 8.52 13.37
CA GLU A 149 -7.03 7.48 12.98
C GLU A 149 -6.99 7.19 11.47
N ALA A 150 -6.88 8.25 10.65
CA ALA A 150 -6.73 8.09 9.20
C ALA A 150 -5.38 7.45 8.86
N GLU A 151 -4.31 7.84 9.56
CA GLU A 151 -2.99 7.26 9.38
C GLU A 151 -2.94 5.78 9.80
N ALA A 152 -3.60 5.43 10.91
CA ALA A 152 -3.73 4.05 11.36
C ALA A 152 -4.42 3.18 10.30
N LEU A 153 -5.48 3.68 9.67
CA LEU A 153 -6.18 2.97 8.60
C LEU A 153 -5.29 2.74 7.37
N ILE A 154 -4.51 3.75 6.99
CA ILE A 154 -3.53 3.67 5.90
C ILE A 154 -2.46 2.62 6.23
N ALA A 155 -1.92 2.64 7.45
CA ALA A 155 -0.89 1.70 7.89
C ALA A 155 -1.38 0.25 7.87
N ILE A 156 -2.60 -0.01 8.36
CA ILE A 156 -3.19 -1.36 8.31
C ILE A 156 -3.43 -1.77 6.85
N HIS A 157 -3.90 -0.86 6.00
CA HIS A 157 -4.09 -1.17 4.57
C HIS A 157 -2.77 -1.55 3.88
N GLU A 158 -1.70 -0.80 4.10
CA GLU A 158 -0.37 -1.10 3.56
C GLU A 158 0.16 -2.44 4.09
N ALA A 159 0.01 -2.71 5.40
CA ALA A 159 0.40 -3.99 5.98
C ALA A 159 -0.35 -5.18 5.35
N ILE A 160 -1.62 -5.01 4.98
CA ILE A 160 -2.41 -6.06 4.31
C ILE A 160 -2.00 -6.22 2.84
N VAL A 161 -1.64 -5.12 2.16
CA VAL A 161 -1.31 -5.15 0.73
C VAL A 161 0.12 -5.63 0.49
N PHE A 162 1.05 -5.25 1.36
CA PHE A 162 2.49 -5.46 1.20
C PHE A 162 3.10 -6.38 2.26
N GLY A 163 2.40 -6.64 3.36
CA GLY A 163 2.88 -7.53 4.41
C GLY A 163 2.69 -9.01 4.06
N GLU A 164 3.46 -9.84 4.74
CA GLU A 164 3.45 -11.30 4.54
C GLU A 164 2.36 -12.01 5.36
N GLN A 165 1.78 -11.32 6.35
CA GLN A 165 0.76 -11.91 7.23
C GLN A 165 -0.66 -11.69 6.67
N PRO A 166 -1.50 -12.75 6.64
CA PRO A 166 -2.88 -12.62 6.21
C PRO A 166 -3.68 -11.79 7.21
N ALA A 167 -4.58 -10.95 6.71
CA ALA A 167 -5.49 -10.18 7.55
C ALA A 167 -6.43 -11.13 8.31
N ASP A 168 -6.65 -10.83 9.59
CA ASP A 168 -7.50 -11.58 10.50
C ASP A 168 -8.61 -10.70 11.10
N ALA A 169 -9.43 -11.31 11.97
CA ALA A 169 -10.53 -10.61 12.63
C ALA A 169 -10.04 -9.44 13.51
N GLU A 170 -8.86 -9.56 14.12
CA GLU A 170 -8.26 -8.48 14.93
C GLU A 170 -7.88 -7.28 14.05
N SER A 171 -7.26 -7.53 12.90
CA SER A 171 -6.92 -6.50 11.92
C SER A 171 -8.16 -5.77 11.39
N TYR A 172 -9.25 -6.51 11.15
CA TYR A 172 -10.53 -5.92 10.81
C TYR A 172 -11.12 -5.08 11.95
N ALA A 173 -11.09 -5.58 13.19
CA ALA A 173 -11.59 -4.83 14.35
C ALA A 173 -10.82 -3.51 14.55
N ARG A 174 -9.49 -3.53 14.38
CA ARG A 174 -8.66 -2.32 14.41
C ARG A 174 -9.05 -1.33 13.30
N CYS A 175 -9.20 -1.80 12.06
CA CYS A 175 -9.69 -0.94 10.97
C CYS A 175 -11.06 -0.35 11.28
N ALA A 176 -12.02 -1.17 11.74
CA ALA A 176 -13.37 -0.71 12.04
C ALA A 176 -13.37 0.32 13.17
N GLN A 177 -12.50 0.16 14.17
CA GLN A 177 -12.34 1.11 15.26
C GLN A 177 -11.78 2.45 14.76
N SER A 178 -10.63 2.43 14.09
CA SER A 178 -10.01 3.66 13.56
C SER A 178 -10.95 4.40 12.61
N TYR A 179 -11.71 3.69 11.78
CA TYR A 179 -12.69 4.33 10.90
C TYR A 179 -13.83 5.03 11.68
N ARG A 180 -14.37 4.39 12.73
CA ARG A 180 -15.41 5.02 13.58
C ARG A 180 -14.89 6.26 14.30
N ASP A 181 -13.67 6.20 14.80
CA ASP A 181 -13.05 7.32 15.51
C ASP A 181 -12.80 8.51 14.55
N LEU A 182 -12.44 8.22 13.30
CA LEU A 182 -12.33 9.22 12.24
C LEU A 182 -13.69 9.86 11.86
N GLU A 183 -14.76 9.07 11.83
CA GLU A 183 -16.11 9.62 11.59
C GLU A 183 -16.57 10.54 12.72
N GLY A 184 -16.23 10.20 13.96
CA GLY A 184 -16.59 10.98 15.15
C GLY A 184 -15.81 12.29 15.31
N THR A 185 -14.67 12.44 14.62
CA THR A 185 -13.92 13.71 14.59
C THR A 185 -14.54 14.68 13.57
N PRO A 186 -14.75 15.96 13.94
CA PRO A 186 -15.36 16.97 13.05
C PRO A 186 -14.45 17.39 11.88
#